data_AF-A0AAV2MH83-F1
#
_entry.id   AF-A0AAV2MH83-F1
#
_cell.length_a   1.000
_cell.length_b   1.000
_cell.length_c   1.000
_cell.angle_alpha   90.00
_cell.angle_beta   90.00
_cell.angle_gamma   90.00
#
_symmetry.space_group_name_H-M   'P 1'
#
loop_
_entity.id
_entity.type
_entity.pdbx_description
1 polymer ?
#
loop_
_entity_poly.entity_id
_entity_poly.type
_entity_poly.pdbx_seq_one_letter_code
_entity_poly.pdbx_strand_id
1 'polypeptide(L)'
;MAGIRPRLFQFQVLTGRSCGLVPVLPGLLGPEEVGFSLVLMDHRPGLFLSDLQALEGAGLLRPGGCSVLFTCRDRATVTEIQEYAQSRGLYGIHRHSCFIELSYRSRGGAVNVGVPNLRATGAEGGS
;
A
#
# COMPACT_ATOMS: atom_id res chain seq x y z
N MET A 1 -12.35 -30.11 -3.94
CA MET A 1 -11.23 -29.65 -3.10
C MET A 1 -10.87 -28.22 -3.49
N ALA A 2 -11.22 -27.24 -2.67
CA ALA A 2 -10.77 -25.86 -2.89
C ALA A 2 -9.30 -25.78 -2.46
N GLY A 3 -8.38 -25.81 -3.43
CA GLY A 3 -6.96 -25.60 -3.16
C GLY A 3 -6.77 -24.22 -2.56
N ILE A 4 -6.19 -24.15 -1.36
CA ILE A 4 -5.73 -22.89 -0.77
C ILE A 4 -4.60 -22.40 -1.68
N ARG A 5 -4.92 -21.54 -2.66
CA ARG A 5 -3.92 -20.90 -3.48
C ARG A 5 -3.25 -19.83 -2.62
N PRO A 6 -1.92 -19.89 -2.39
CA PRO A 6 -1.24 -18.85 -1.65
C PRO A 6 -1.47 -17.51 -2.36
N ARG A 7 -1.94 -16.50 -1.63
CA ARG A 7 -1.98 -15.13 -2.13
C ARG A 7 -0.52 -14.71 -2.35
N LEU A 8 -0.08 -14.65 -3.60
CA LEU A 8 1.27 -14.21 -3.92
C LEU A 8 1.38 -12.72 -3.54
N PHE A 9 2.42 -12.40 -2.77
CA PHE A 9 2.79 -11.02 -2.47
C PHE A 9 3.68 -10.53 -3.61
N GLN A 10 3.10 -9.85 -4.59
CA GLN A 10 3.89 -9.17 -5.61
C GLN A 10 4.43 -7.85 -5.07
N PHE A 11 5.73 -7.65 -5.23
CA PHE A 11 6.43 -6.42 -4.88
C PHE A 11 7.09 -5.81 -6.12
N GLN A 12 7.15 -4.48 -6.17
CA GLN A 12 7.83 -3.74 -7.22
C GLN A 12 8.85 -2.78 -6.61
N VAL A 13 10.02 -2.66 -7.23
CA VAL A 13 11.03 -1.66 -6.86
C VAL A 13 11.18 -0.67 -8.02
N LEU A 14 11.00 0.61 -7.74
CA LEU A 14 11.20 1.72 -8.65
C LEU A 14 12.48 2.45 -8.26
N THR A 15 13.58 2.06 -8.91
CA THR A 15 14.92 2.66 -8.78
C THR A 15 15.11 3.88 -9.69
N GLY A 16 16.20 4.64 -9.50
CA GLY A 16 16.55 5.84 -10.28
C GLY A 16 16.58 5.69 -11.81
N ARG A 17 16.68 4.47 -12.35
CA ARG A 17 16.63 4.17 -13.80
C ARG A 17 15.23 3.80 -14.31
N SER A 18 14.27 3.61 -13.40
CA SER A 18 12.90 3.19 -13.70
C SER A 18 11.85 4.28 -13.47
N CYS A 19 12.27 5.52 -13.18
CA CYS A 19 11.36 6.66 -13.16
C CYS A 19 10.67 6.80 -14.54
N GLY A 20 9.34 6.84 -14.56
CA GLY A 20 8.57 6.86 -15.81
C GLY A 20 8.36 5.49 -16.49
N LEU A 21 8.78 4.37 -15.88
CA LEU A 21 8.44 3.02 -16.37
C LEU A 21 7.09 2.50 -15.86
N VAL A 22 6.33 3.31 -15.11
CA VAL A 22 4.97 2.95 -14.68
C VAL A 22 4.08 2.43 -15.82
N PRO A 23 4.14 2.95 -17.07
CA PRO A 23 3.36 2.43 -18.18
C PRO A 23 3.65 0.98 -18.59
N VAL A 24 4.84 0.44 -18.29
CA VAL A 24 5.21 -0.95 -18.64
C VAL A 24 5.01 -1.94 -17.48
N LEU A 25 4.78 -1.44 -16.26
CA LEU A 25 4.52 -2.28 -15.08
C LEU A 25 3.29 -3.19 -15.18
N PRO A 26 2.19 -2.85 -15.89
CA PRO A 26 1.07 -3.77 -16.03
C PRO A 26 1.45 -5.13 -16.63
N GLY A 27 2.45 -5.16 -17.52
CA GLY A 27 2.96 -6.40 -18.11
C GLY A 27 3.76 -7.29 -17.16
N LEU A 28 4.11 -6.79 -15.96
CA LEU A 28 4.82 -7.53 -14.92
C LEU A 28 3.85 -8.19 -13.92
N LEU A 29 2.58 -7.81 -13.92
CA LEU A 29 1.56 -8.45 -13.10
C LEU A 29 1.21 -9.83 -13.66
N GLY A 30 1.12 -10.82 -12.77
CA GLY A 30 0.63 -12.14 -13.17
C GLY A 30 -0.83 -12.08 -13.63
N PRO A 31 -1.31 -13.04 -14.46
CA PRO A 31 -2.68 -13.04 -14.98
C PRO A 31 -3.78 -13.08 -13.91
N GLU A 32 -3.45 -13.46 -12.68
CA GLU A 32 -4.36 -13.53 -11.53
C GLU A 32 -4.18 -12.37 -10.54
N GLU A 33 -3.28 -11.42 -10.84
CA GLU A 33 -2.85 -10.38 -9.90
C GLU A 33 -3.59 -9.06 -10.13
N VAL A 34 -4.23 -8.54 -9.07
CA VAL A 34 -5.03 -7.31 -9.10
C VAL A 34 -4.19 -6.08 -8.70
N GLY A 35 -2.87 -6.15 -8.88
CA GLY A 35 -1.91 -5.10 -8.53
C GLY A 35 -0.89 -5.50 -7.45
N PHE A 36 0.09 -4.62 -7.25
CA PHE A 36 1.20 -4.79 -6.31
C PHE A 36 0.73 -4.67 -4.86
N SER A 37 1.30 -5.53 -4.01
CA SER A 37 1.10 -5.45 -2.54
C SER A 37 2.10 -4.53 -1.87
N LEU A 38 3.25 -4.31 -2.51
CA LEU A 38 4.34 -3.49 -2.01
C LEU A 38 5.01 -2.78 -3.18
N VAL A 39 5.23 -1.48 -3.06
CA VAL A 39 6.02 -0.70 -4.00
C VAL A 39 7.09 0.05 -3.23
N LEU A 40 8.36 -0.19 -3.54
CA LEU A 40 9.48 0.57 -3.02
C LEU A 40 9.91 1.62 -4.04
N MET A 41 9.78 2.89 -3.70
CA MET A 41 10.25 4.03 -4.48
C MET A 41 11.61 4.49 -3.98
N ASP A 42 12.66 4.10 -4.70
CA ASP A 42 14.06 4.42 -4.42
C ASP A 42 14.69 5.15 -5.62
N HIS A 43 14.11 6.32 -5.93
CA HIS A 43 14.50 7.16 -7.05
C HIS A 43 14.45 8.65 -6.67
N ARG A 44 14.45 9.55 -7.65
CA ARG A 44 14.54 10.99 -7.41
C ARG A 44 13.30 11.50 -6.66
N PRO A 45 13.45 12.20 -5.52
CA PRO A 45 12.32 12.67 -4.71
C PRO A 45 11.23 13.44 -5.47
N GLY A 46 11.63 14.33 -6.39
CA GLY A 46 10.69 15.11 -7.19
C GLY A 46 9.81 14.31 -8.17
N LEU A 47 9.98 12.99 -8.28
CA LEU A 47 9.16 12.11 -9.12
C LEU A 47 8.27 11.16 -8.31
N PHE A 48 8.40 11.14 -6.98
CA PHE A 48 7.64 10.22 -6.13
C PHE A 48 6.14 10.43 -6.24
N LEU A 49 5.67 11.68 -6.22
CA LEU A 49 4.24 11.95 -6.32
C LEU A 49 3.70 11.58 -7.71
N SER A 50 4.40 11.94 -8.78
CA SER A 50 3.96 11.63 -10.15
C SER A 50 3.89 10.13 -10.40
N ASP A 51 4.88 9.37 -9.92
CA ASP A 51 4.88 7.91 -10.08
C ASP A 51 3.80 7.25 -9.20
N LEU A 52 3.52 7.79 -8.00
CA LEU A 52 2.41 7.35 -7.15
C LEU A 52 1.06 7.55 -7.85
N GLN A 53 0.84 8.74 -8.43
CA GLN A 53 -0.37 9.05 -9.18
C GLN A 53 -0.52 8.15 -10.41
N ALA A 54 0.57 7.86 -11.11
CA ALA A 54 0.58 6.96 -12.25
C ALA A 54 0.24 5.51 -11.85
N LEU A 55 0.78 5.02 -10.72
CA LEU A 55 0.45 3.69 -10.19
C LEU A 55 -1.03 3.59 -9.82
N GLU A 56 -1.57 4.62 -9.16
CA GLU A 56 -2.99 4.67 -8.80
C GLU A 56 -3.88 4.74 -10.04
N GLY A 57 -3.56 5.61 -10.99
CA GLY A 57 -4.31 5.77 -12.24
C GLY A 57 -4.29 4.54 -13.14
N ALA A 58 -3.19 3.77 -13.12
CA ALA A 58 -3.06 2.50 -13.83
C ALA A 58 -3.69 1.31 -13.08
N GLY A 59 -4.26 1.52 -11.89
CA GLY A 59 -4.85 0.43 -11.08
C GLY A 59 -3.82 -0.57 -10.58
N LEU A 60 -2.54 -0.16 -10.45
CA LEU A 60 -1.44 -1.04 -10.07
C LEU A 60 -1.30 -1.20 -8.55
N LEU A 61 -2.03 -0.42 -7.76
CA LEU A 61 -2.09 -0.54 -6.31
C LEU A 61 -3.20 -1.52 -5.92
N ARG A 62 -2.84 -2.63 -5.27
CA ARG A 62 -3.80 -3.69 -4.92
C ARG A 62 -4.93 -3.15 -4.02
N PRO A 63 -6.21 -3.34 -4.38
CA PRO A 63 -7.36 -2.87 -3.59
C PRO A 63 -7.44 -3.45 -2.17
N GLY A 64 -7.01 -4.71 -1.99
CA GLY A 64 -6.97 -5.42 -0.71
C GLY A 64 -5.84 -4.99 0.24
N GLY A 65 -5.11 -3.93 -0.12
CA GLY A 65 -3.98 -3.40 0.64
C GLY A 65 -2.71 -3.38 -0.20
N CYS A 66 -2.09 -2.21 -0.30
CA CYS A 66 -0.77 -2.01 -0.89
C CYS A 66 0.05 -1.07 0.01
N SER A 67 1.32 -1.39 0.25
CA SER A 67 2.23 -0.50 0.97
C SER A 67 3.17 0.17 -0.02
N VAL A 68 3.24 1.50 -0.03
CA VAL A 68 4.17 2.25 -0.87
C VAL A 68 5.23 2.90 0.02
N LEU A 69 6.48 2.52 -0.16
CA LEU A 69 7.61 2.97 0.65
C LEU A 69 8.42 4.00 -0.13
N PHE A 70 8.69 5.14 0.49
CA PHE A 70 9.49 6.22 -0.08
C PHE A 70 10.79 6.37 0.71
N THR A 71 11.93 6.16 0.08
CA THR A 71 13.25 6.44 0.67
C THR A 71 13.59 7.93 0.54
N CYS A 72 12.71 8.79 1.07
CA CYS A 72 12.86 10.24 1.01
C CYS A 72 13.35 10.83 2.33
N ARG A 73 14.33 11.74 2.25
CA ARG A 73 14.70 12.63 3.37
C ARG A 73 14.37 14.09 3.11
N ASP A 74 13.94 14.42 1.89
CA ASP A 74 13.59 15.79 1.52
C ASP A 74 12.26 16.21 2.13
N ARG A 75 12.25 17.30 2.90
CA ARG A 75 11.05 17.73 3.63
C ARG A 75 9.94 18.22 2.71
N ALA A 76 10.26 18.88 1.60
CA ALA A 76 9.26 19.43 0.69
C ALA A 76 8.50 18.31 -0.02
N THR A 77 9.22 17.33 -0.59
CA THR A 77 8.64 16.12 -1.18
C THR A 77 7.84 15.33 -0.16
N VAL A 78 8.34 15.19 1.08
CA VAL A 78 7.57 14.51 2.13
C VAL A 78 6.24 15.19 2.35
N THR A 79 6.23 16.51 2.57
CA THR A 79 5.00 17.30 2.77
C THR A 79 4.02 17.13 1.62
N GLU A 80 4.50 17.26 0.38
CA GLU A 80 3.71 17.11 -0.83
C GLU A 80 3.01 15.74 -0.92
N ILE A 81 3.74 14.65 -0.63
CA ILE A 81 3.17 13.30 -0.60
C ILE A 81 2.09 13.17 0.48
N GLN A 82 2.25 13.85 1.62
CA GLN A 82 1.26 13.78 2.69
C GLN A 82 -0.01 14.53 2.34
N GLU A 83 0.12 15.74 1.80
CA GLU A 83 -1.00 16.55 1.34
C GLU A 83 -1.80 15.78 0.30
N TYR A 84 -1.12 15.15 -0.65
CA TYR A 84 -1.76 14.26 -1.62
C TYR A 84 -2.48 13.09 -0.94
N ALA A 85 -1.80 12.33 -0.08
CA ALA A 85 -2.37 11.17 0.61
C ALA A 85 -3.62 11.54 1.44
N GLN A 86 -3.57 12.67 2.16
CA GLN A 86 -4.67 13.23 2.93
C GLN A 86 -5.85 13.64 2.03
N SER A 87 -5.57 14.29 0.90
CA SER A 87 -6.62 14.73 -0.05
C SER A 87 -7.38 13.55 -0.68
N ARG A 88 -6.74 12.40 -0.88
CA ARG A 88 -7.37 11.20 -1.44
C ARG A 88 -8.24 10.48 -0.42
N GLY A 89 -7.84 10.47 0.86
CA GLY A 89 -8.53 9.71 1.91
C GLY A 89 -8.47 8.19 1.72
N LEU A 90 -7.55 7.70 0.88
CA LEU A 90 -7.34 6.28 0.57
C LEU A 90 -6.05 5.73 1.18
N TYR A 91 -5.28 6.55 1.90
CA TYR A 91 -3.97 6.20 2.40
C TYR A 91 -3.89 6.37 3.92
N GLY A 92 -3.33 5.39 4.61
CA GLY A 92 -2.73 5.58 5.93
C GLY A 92 -1.28 6.04 5.77
N ILE A 93 -0.83 6.96 6.62
CA ILE A 93 0.54 7.49 6.58
C ILE A 93 1.30 6.97 7.80
N HIS A 94 2.39 6.23 7.56
CA HIS A 94 3.28 5.73 8.60
C HIS A 94 4.68 6.31 8.38
N ARG A 95 5.25 6.92 9.41
CA ARG A 95 6.58 7.52 9.37
C ARG A 95 7.56 6.62 10.09
N HIS A 96 8.66 6.30 9.42
CA HIS A 96 9.76 5.56 9.97
C HIS A 96 11.03 6.43 9.94
N SER A 97 12.07 6.02 10.67
CA SER A 97 13.30 6.82 10.80
C SER A 97 14.06 7.01 9.47
N CYS A 98 13.86 6.13 8.50
CA CYS A 98 14.57 6.13 7.21
C CYS A 98 13.68 6.11 5.97
N PHE A 99 12.36 5.99 6.12
CA PHE A 99 11.40 6.01 5.01
C PHE A 99 10.01 6.46 5.48
N ILE A 100 9.17 6.77 4.51
CA ILE A 100 7.73 6.97 4.72
C ILE A 100 6.99 5.83 4.04
N GLU A 101 5.96 5.33 4.69
CA GLU A 101 5.07 4.31 4.18
C GLU A 101 3.67 4.89 4.00
N LEU A 102 3.10 4.70 2.81
CA LEU A 102 1.68 4.91 2.55
C LEU A 102 0.99 3.56 2.43
N SER A 103 0.05 3.29 3.33
CA SER A 103 -0.81 2.11 3.26
C SER A 103 -2.08 2.41 2.47
N TYR A 104 -2.12 1.99 1.21
CA TYR A 104 -3.25 2.17 0.31
C TYR A 104 -4.40 1.22 0.67
N ARG A 105 -5.60 1.78 0.74
CA ARG A 105 -6.87 1.06 0.91
C ARG A 105 -7.86 1.59 -0.12
N SER A 106 -8.27 0.73 -1.05
CA SER A 106 -9.32 1.09 -1.99
C SER A 106 -10.65 1.27 -1.26
N ARG A 107 -11.46 2.24 -1.73
CA ARG A 107 -12.76 2.60 -1.15
C ARG A 107 -13.87 1.54 -1.33
N GLY A 108 -13.56 0.36 -1.87
CA GLY A 108 -14.49 -0.75 -2.03
C GLY A 108 -13.97 -2.01 -1.34
N GLY A 109 -14.54 -2.34 -0.17
CA GLY A 109 -14.29 -3.63 0.49
C GLY A 109 -14.05 -3.61 2.00
N ALA A 110 -14.42 -2.55 2.73
CA ALA A 110 -14.54 -2.63 4.18
C ALA A 110 -15.88 -3.29 4.55
N VAL A 111 -15.96 -4.62 4.43
CA VAL A 111 -16.82 -5.35 5.37
C VAL A 111 -16.07 -5.29 6.68
N ASN A 112 -16.58 -4.51 7.63
CA ASN A 112 -16.16 -4.56 9.02
C ASN A 112 -16.34 -6.00 9.51
N VAL A 113 -15.29 -6.82 9.42
CA VAL A 113 -15.15 -7.93 10.36
C VAL A 113 -14.66 -7.27 11.64
N GLY A 114 -15.61 -6.70 12.38
CA GLY A 114 -15.38 -6.30 13.75
C GLY A 114 -14.74 -7.49 14.45
N VAL A 115 -13.56 -7.28 15.02
CA VAL A 115 -13.02 -8.20 16.00
C VAL A 115 -14.05 -8.24 17.12
N PRO A 116 -14.79 -9.35 17.34
CA PRO A 116 -15.63 -9.41 18.52
C PRO A 116 -14.68 -9.39 19.71
N ASN A 117 -14.84 -8.37 20.56
CA ASN A 117 -14.25 -8.35 21.89
C ASN A 117 -14.47 -9.72 22.52
N LEU A 118 -13.38 -10.44 22.79
CA LEU A 118 -13.43 -11.65 23.61
C LEU A 118 -13.95 -11.19 24.98
N ARG A 119 -15.24 -11.40 25.23
CA ARG A 119 -15.80 -11.39 26.57
C ARG A 119 -15.02 -12.44 27.35
N ALA A 120 -14.23 -11.99 28.32
CA ALA A 120 -13.72 -12.86 29.36
C ALA A 120 -14.93 -13.45 30.10
N THR A 121 -15.26 -14.70 29.82
CA THR A 121 -16.10 -15.54 30.68
C THR A 121 -15.27 -15.90 31.90
N GLY A 122 -15.30 -15.04 32.91
CA GLY A 122 -14.94 -15.39 34.27
C GLY A 122 -16.15 -16.08 34.91
N ALA A 123 -16.16 -17.40 34.85
CA ALA A 123 -16.97 -18.23 35.72
C ALA A 123 -16.21 -18.34 37.05
N GLU A 124 -16.78 -17.85 38.14
CA GLU A 124 -16.52 -18.40 39.47
C GLU A 124 -17.86 -18.72 40.11
N GLY A 125 -18.10 -20.01 40.28
CA GLY A 125 -19.19 -20.56 41.03
C GLY A 125 -18.84 -20.66 42.52
N GLY A 126 -19.87 -20.44 43.34
CA GLY A 126 -20.18 -21.15 44.59
C GLY A 126 -19.05 -21.60 45.52
N SER A 127 -19.08 -21.06 46.74
CA SER A 127 -19.66 -21.76 47.89
C SER A 127 -20.09 -20.74 48.94
#